data_AF-A0A3B7R027-F1
#
_entry.id   AF-A0A3B7R027-F1
#
_cell.length_a   1.000
_cell.length_b   1.000
_cell.length_c   1.000
_cell.angle_alpha   90.00
_cell.angle_beta   90.00
_cell.angle_gamma   90.00
#
_symmetry.space_group_name_H-M   'P 1'
#
loop_
_entity.id
_entity.type
_entity.pdbx_description
1 polymer ?
#
loop_
_entity_poly.entity_id
_entity_poly.type
_entity_poly.pdbx_seq_one_letter_code
_entity_poly.pdbx_strand_id
1 'polypeptide(L)'
;MPVKRGSELRALTNNPGWQAFAADANISWAKYHATRTTKIEAWAKQELDSLQQQSPVVFYPFSGPDLLNAATMFPNSQSFVLVGLEPVGSVPGQASLKSPKLFHAIKTSLWSVLSFSFFRTNSMAVDLKSLELDGALPLIMLFAARTNHLITDVQHLRLSRKGELLPADSVDNTAAANTLIPGVLLKLRSSSGHEKKVYYFSADLSDWKLAQTNGAVLTYMRNLGPLTTYVKSATYLMHKPYFSKVRNLILEQSRCVLQDDSGIAMKYFKPDDWRFVHYGTYRKPIPMFAMYYQPALTAAYQDTIRKPRPLPFGTGYNWRVNDSNLLLAQKRNQPKT
;
A
#
# COMPACT_ATOMS: atom_id res chain seq x y z
N MET A 1 -14.66 16.14 6.30
CA MET A 1 -14.01 16.67 7.52
C MET A 1 -14.22 18.17 7.57
N PRO A 2 -14.54 18.75 8.73
CA PRO A 2 -14.73 20.19 8.83
C PRO A 2 -13.38 20.92 8.63
N VAL A 3 -13.36 21.87 7.69
CA VAL A 3 -12.23 22.79 7.53
C VAL A 3 -12.23 23.77 8.71
N LYS A 4 -11.08 23.94 9.38
CA LYS A 4 -10.92 24.87 10.52
C LYS A 4 -11.41 26.27 10.14
N ARG A 5 -12.05 26.97 11.09
CA ARG A 5 -12.70 28.29 10.83
C ARG A 5 -11.74 29.33 10.23
N GLY A 6 -10.48 29.38 10.68
CA GLY A 6 -9.46 30.31 10.18
C GLY A 6 -8.63 29.81 9.00
N SER A 7 -8.99 28.71 8.34
CA SER A 7 -8.22 28.20 7.20
C SER A 7 -8.56 28.96 5.92
N GLU A 8 -7.54 29.30 5.13
CA GLU A 8 -7.71 29.87 3.79
C GLU A 8 -8.52 28.96 2.85
N LEU A 9 -8.53 27.65 3.10
CA LEU A 9 -9.32 26.68 2.33
C LEU A 9 -10.82 26.77 2.64
N ARG A 10 -11.24 27.50 3.67
CA ARG A 10 -12.65 27.59 4.08
C ARG A 10 -13.53 28.18 2.97
N ALA A 11 -13.04 29.21 2.27
CA ALA A 11 -13.78 29.81 1.17
C ALA A 11 -14.05 28.81 0.03
N LEU A 12 -13.12 27.87 -0.20
CA LEU A 12 -13.28 26.82 -1.21
C LEU A 12 -14.44 25.86 -0.89
N THR A 13 -14.80 25.71 0.39
CA THR A 13 -15.90 24.83 0.80
C THR A 13 -17.29 25.34 0.41
N ASN A 14 -17.40 26.61 0.03
CA ASN A 14 -18.63 27.22 -0.47
C ASN A 14 -18.83 27.00 -1.98
N ASN A 15 -17.85 26.45 -2.69
CA ASN A 15 -17.98 26.16 -4.11
C ASN A 15 -19.05 25.05 -4.33
N PRO A 16 -20.09 25.30 -5.15
CA PRO A 16 -21.16 24.32 -5.37
C PRO A 16 -20.67 22.98 -5.94
N GLY A 17 -19.68 23.01 -6.85
CA GLY A 17 -19.07 21.80 -7.40
C GLY A 17 -18.34 20.97 -6.36
N TRP A 18 -17.66 21.62 -5.41
CA TRP A 18 -17.08 20.94 -4.25
C TRP A 18 -18.14 20.34 -3.34
N GLN A 19 -19.22 21.08 -3.03
CA GLN A 19 -20.28 20.60 -2.15
C GLN A 19 -20.98 19.36 -2.73
N ALA A 20 -21.28 19.38 -4.04
CA ALA A 20 -21.85 18.24 -4.75
C ALA A 20 -20.90 17.03 -4.72
N PHE A 21 -19.62 17.24 -5.04
CA PHE A 21 -18.59 16.19 -4.96
C PHE A 21 -18.47 15.63 -3.54
N ALA A 22 -18.41 16.48 -2.52
CA ALA A 22 -18.24 16.07 -1.13
C ALA A 22 -19.43 15.25 -0.64
N ALA A 23 -20.66 15.62 -1.01
CA ALA A 23 -21.87 14.86 -0.67
C ALA A 23 -21.84 13.45 -1.29
N ASP A 24 -21.58 13.35 -2.60
CA ASP A 24 -21.47 12.08 -3.33
C ASP A 24 -20.33 11.20 -2.79
N ALA A 25 -19.17 11.80 -2.55
CA ALA A 25 -18.04 11.10 -1.95
C ALA A 25 -18.41 10.57 -0.55
N ASN A 26 -19.09 11.35 0.30
CA ASN A 26 -19.45 10.91 1.64
C ASN A 26 -20.37 9.68 1.63
N ILE A 27 -21.30 9.58 0.68
CA ILE A 27 -22.13 8.37 0.51
C ILE A 27 -21.23 7.16 0.15
N SER A 28 -20.32 7.35 -0.80
CA SER A 28 -19.39 6.30 -1.23
C SER A 28 -18.48 5.81 -0.09
N TRP A 29 -17.96 6.74 0.71
CA TRP A 29 -17.12 6.43 1.87
C TRP A 29 -17.90 5.78 3.00
N ALA A 30 -19.11 6.25 3.31
CA ALA A 30 -19.97 5.60 4.32
C ALA A 30 -20.27 4.14 3.95
N LYS A 31 -20.59 3.90 2.66
CA LYS A 31 -20.77 2.54 2.14
C LYS A 31 -19.49 1.71 2.23
N TYR A 32 -18.34 2.27 1.85
CA TYR A 32 -17.05 1.58 1.95
C TYR A 32 -16.73 1.21 3.40
N HIS A 33 -16.92 2.12 4.35
CA HIS A 33 -16.68 1.85 5.76
C HIS A 33 -17.54 0.71 6.29
N ALA A 34 -18.86 0.78 6.06
CA ALA A 34 -19.81 -0.22 6.54
C ALA A 34 -19.58 -1.61 5.91
N THR A 35 -19.17 -1.67 4.65
CA THR A 35 -19.03 -2.94 3.92
C THR A 35 -17.62 -3.53 3.97
N ARG A 36 -16.58 -2.72 4.19
CA ARG A 36 -15.17 -3.12 4.17
C ARG A 36 -14.40 -2.73 5.42
N THR A 37 -14.20 -1.43 5.70
CA THR A 37 -13.30 -0.97 6.77
C THR A 37 -13.59 -1.66 8.10
N THR A 38 -14.84 -1.65 8.56
CA THR A 38 -15.21 -2.26 9.85
C THR A 38 -14.89 -3.75 9.90
N LYS A 39 -15.09 -4.48 8.80
CA LYS A 39 -14.80 -5.91 8.73
C LYS A 39 -13.30 -6.19 8.71
N ILE A 40 -12.54 -5.37 7.99
CA ILE A 40 -11.08 -5.49 7.91
C ILE A 40 -10.47 -5.19 9.28
N GLU A 41 -10.86 -4.10 9.93
CA GLU A 41 -10.34 -3.72 11.25
C GLU A 41 -10.65 -4.78 12.32
N ALA A 42 -11.90 -5.30 12.33
CA ALA A 42 -12.28 -6.37 13.25
C ALA A 42 -11.45 -7.64 13.02
N TRP A 43 -11.28 -8.05 11.76
CA TRP A 43 -10.46 -9.20 11.39
C TRP A 43 -8.97 -8.98 11.71
N ALA A 44 -8.43 -7.81 11.40
CA ALA A 44 -7.04 -7.46 11.66
C ALA A 44 -6.73 -7.44 13.16
N LYS A 45 -7.65 -6.93 13.98
CA LYS A 45 -7.55 -6.99 15.44
C LYS A 45 -7.43 -8.44 15.92
N GLN A 46 -8.25 -9.34 15.39
CA GLN A 46 -8.23 -10.74 15.78
C GLN A 46 -6.97 -11.48 15.31
N GLU A 47 -6.56 -11.28 14.05
CA GLU A 47 -5.56 -12.14 13.39
C GLU A 47 -4.15 -11.54 13.37
N LEU A 48 -4.01 -10.21 13.51
CA LEU A 48 -2.74 -9.49 13.33
C LEU A 48 -2.24 -8.75 14.57
N ASP A 49 -3.02 -8.63 15.65
CA ASP A 49 -2.64 -7.81 16.83
C ASP A 49 -1.27 -8.20 17.41
N SER A 50 -1.04 -9.49 17.64
CA SER A 50 0.24 -9.98 18.18
C SER A 50 1.43 -9.72 17.26
N LEU A 51 1.21 -9.67 15.94
CA LEU A 51 2.23 -9.39 14.94
C LEU A 51 2.56 -7.89 14.87
N GLN A 52 1.53 -7.04 14.92
CA GLN A 52 1.68 -5.59 14.89
C GLN A 52 2.46 -5.06 16.11
N GLN A 53 2.40 -5.76 17.24
CA GLN A 53 3.23 -5.44 18.42
C GLN A 53 4.72 -5.76 18.21
N GLN A 54 5.04 -6.69 17.30
CA GLN A 54 6.41 -7.18 17.09
C GLN A 54 7.11 -6.53 15.90
N SER A 55 6.36 -5.87 15.02
CA SER A 55 6.91 -5.12 13.89
C SER A 55 6.14 -3.80 13.69
N PRO A 56 6.76 -2.66 14.05
CA PRO A 56 6.10 -1.35 13.93
C PRO A 56 6.12 -0.80 12.49
N VAL A 57 6.79 -1.48 11.56
CA VAL A 57 7.01 -1.02 10.19
C VAL A 57 6.33 -1.97 9.18
N VAL A 58 5.42 -1.41 8.40
CA VAL A 58 4.79 -2.11 7.27
C VAL A 58 5.48 -1.74 5.98
N PHE A 59 5.99 -2.73 5.26
CA PHE A 59 6.53 -2.58 3.91
C PHE A 59 5.51 -3.05 2.86
N TYR A 60 5.19 -2.19 1.90
CA TYR A 60 4.25 -2.48 0.82
C TYR A 60 4.89 -2.15 -0.55
N PRO A 61 5.66 -3.09 -1.15
CA PRO A 61 6.55 -2.84 -2.30
C PRO A 61 5.86 -2.51 -3.63
N PHE A 62 4.57 -2.79 -3.76
CA PHE A 62 3.80 -2.59 -5.00
C PHE A 62 2.45 -1.94 -4.67
N SER A 63 2.48 -0.96 -3.77
CA SER A 63 1.28 -0.35 -3.21
C SER A 63 0.62 0.65 -4.14
N GLY A 64 1.41 1.28 -5.03
CA GLY A 64 1.01 2.58 -5.58
C GLY A 64 0.63 3.54 -4.43
N PRO A 65 -0.45 4.33 -4.56
CA PRO A 65 -0.89 5.25 -3.52
C PRO A 65 -1.74 4.60 -2.40
N ASP A 66 -1.81 3.27 -2.29
CA ASP A 66 -2.77 2.56 -1.43
C ASP A 66 -2.45 2.56 0.09
N LEU A 67 -2.41 3.76 0.67
CA LEU A 67 -2.37 3.92 2.13
C LEU A 67 -3.67 3.41 2.78
N LEU A 68 -4.81 3.49 2.07
CA LEU A 68 -6.11 3.09 2.60
C LEU A 68 -6.10 1.67 3.15
N ASN A 69 -5.70 0.69 2.34
CA ASN A 69 -5.68 -0.71 2.80
C ASN A 69 -4.56 -0.96 3.81
N ALA A 70 -3.39 -0.34 3.64
CA ALA A 70 -2.29 -0.50 4.58
C ALA A 70 -2.67 -0.02 6.00
N ALA A 71 -3.22 1.19 6.11
CA ALA A 71 -3.64 1.76 7.39
C ALA A 71 -4.85 1.02 8.00
N THR A 72 -5.74 0.47 7.17
CA THR A 72 -6.91 -0.30 7.64
C THR A 72 -6.50 -1.71 8.12
N MET A 73 -5.57 -2.36 7.43
CA MET A 73 -5.06 -3.70 7.80
C MET A 73 -4.14 -3.65 9.02
N PHE A 74 -3.37 -2.57 9.17
CA PHE A 74 -2.36 -2.45 10.22
C PHE A 74 -2.52 -1.16 11.04
N PRO A 75 -3.66 -0.95 11.71
CA PRO A 75 -3.99 0.30 12.40
C PRO A 75 -3.00 0.65 13.52
N ASN A 76 -2.27 -0.32 14.07
CA ASN A 76 -1.32 -0.12 15.16
C ASN A 76 0.12 0.12 14.70
N SER A 77 0.41 0.01 13.39
CA SER A 77 1.76 0.26 12.86
C SER A 77 2.18 1.72 12.96
N GLN A 78 3.44 1.97 13.28
CA GLN A 78 3.99 3.32 13.44
C GLN A 78 4.47 3.90 12.12
N SER A 79 5.00 3.05 11.22
CA SER A 79 5.54 3.46 9.94
C SER A 79 5.02 2.61 8.79
N PHE A 80 4.70 3.24 7.68
CA PHE A 80 4.35 2.59 6.41
C PHE A 80 5.37 3.00 5.36
N VAL A 81 5.94 2.04 4.65
CA VAL A 81 6.80 2.26 3.49
C VAL A 81 6.11 1.71 2.26
N LEU A 82 5.59 2.64 1.47
CA LEU A 82 4.86 2.41 0.22
C LEU A 82 5.81 2.58 -0.96
N VAL A 83 5.72 1.70 -1.95
CA VAL A 83 6.50 1.82 -3.19
C VAL A 83 5.59 1.61 -4.40
N GLY A 84 5.70 2.51 -5.37
CA GLY A 84 4.93 2.51 -6.61
C GLY A 84 5.74 3.02 -7.79
N LEU A 85 5.20 2.87 -8.99
CA LEU A 85 5.79 3.43 -10.22
C LEU A 85 5.34 4.86 -10.47
N GLU A 86 4.30 5.28 -9.77
CA GLU A 86 3.65 6.55 -9.93
C GLU A 86 4.57 7.67 -9.40
N PRO A 87 4.68 8.81 -10.12
CA PRO A 87 5.40 9.96 -9.61
C PRO A 87 4.91 10.36 -8.22
N VAL A 88 5.81 10.93 -7.41
CA VAL A 88 5.45 11.41 -6.07
C VAL A 88 4.36 12.49 -6.15
N GLY A 89 4.55 13.47 -7.04
CA GLY A 89 3.66 14.61 -7.20
C GLY A 89 3.83 15.67 -6.11
N SER A 90 2.87 16.57 -6.02
CA SER A 90 2.89 17.74 -5.13
C SER A 90 1.64 17.84 -4.24
N VAL A 91 1.73 18.65 -3.19
CA VAL A 91 0.54 19.02 -2.40
C VAL A 91 -0.34 19.91 -3.27
N PRO A 92 -1.64 19.58 -3.48
CA PRO A 92 -2.50 20.36 -4.36
C PRO A 92 -2.59 21.83 -3.92
N GLY A 93 -2.18 22.74 -4.81
CA GLY A 93 -2.31 24.18 -4.60
C GLY A 93 -3.76 24.66 -4.71
N GLN A 94 -4.03 25.90 -4.31
CA GLN A 94 -5.38 26.48 -4.32
C GLN A 94 -6.03 26.47 -5.72
N ALA A 95 -5.25 26.69 -6.78
CA ALA A 95 -5.75 26.66 -8.16
C ALA A 95 -6.30 25.27 -8.53
N SER A 96 -5.55 24.21 -8.22
CA SER A 96 -5.98 22.82 -8.43
C SER A 96 -7.24 22.51 -7.62
N LEU A 97 -7.31 22.94 -6.36
CA LEU A 97 -8.47 22.73 -5.48
C LEU A 97 -9.74 23.47 -5.94
N LYS A 98 -9.61 24.54 -6.72
CA LYS A 98 -10.75 25.26 -7.34
C LYS A 98 -11.26 24.57 -8.60
N SER A 99 -10.47 23.69 -9.21
CA SER A 99 -10.79 23.09 -10.51
C SER A 99 -11.80 21.94 -10.37
N PRO A 100 -12.98 22.01 -11.02
CA PRO A 100 -13.91 20.89 -11.06
C PRO A 100 -13.32 19.62 -11.70
N LYS A 101 -12.31 19.79 -12.57
CA LYS A 101 -11.62 18.66 -13.21
C LYS A 101 -10.90 17.77 -12.20
N LEU A 102 -10.36 18.35 -11.12
CA LEU A 102 -9.76 17.59 -10.02
C LEU A 102 -10.78 16.64 -9.38
N PHE A 103 -12.01 17.11 -9.15
CA PHE A 103 -13.05 16.28 -8.52
C PHE A 103 -13.42 15.09 -9.38
N HIS A 104 -13.51 15.29 -10.70
CA HIS A 104 -13.72 14.21 -11.66
C HIS A 104 -12.54 13.25 -11.68
N ALA A 105 -11.30 13.75 -11.75
CA ALA A 105 -10.09 12.92 -11.73
C ALA A 105 -10.03 12.04 -10.47
N ILE A 106 -10.25 12.63 -9.28
CA ILE A 106 -10.31 11.87 -8.01
C ILE A 106 -11.40 10.79 -8.06
N LYS A 107 -12.62 11.13 -8.52
CA LYS A 107 -13.73 10.17 -8.59
C LYS A 107 -13.38 8.99 -9.51
N THR A 108 -12.79 9.26 -10.66
CA THR A 108 -12.35 8.25 -11.63
C THR A 108 -11.27 7.35 -11.05
N SER A 109 -10.23 7.92 -10.45
CA SER A 109 -9.12 7.14 -9.87
C SER A 109 -9.54 6.28 -8.68
N LEU A 110 -10.47 6.77 -7.86
CA LEU A 110 -10.97 6.04 -6.69
C LEU A 110 -11.95 4.92 -7.02
N TRP A 111 -12.61 4.98 -8.18
CA TRP A 111 -13.69 4.03 -8.50
C TRP A 111 -13.23 2.58 -8.39
N SER A 112 -12.03 2.26 -8.91
CA SER A 112 -11.50 0.90 -8.90
C SER A 112 -11.17 0.39 -7.49
N VAL A 113 -10.46 1.19 -6.67
CA VAL A 113 -10.07 0.79 -5.32
C VAL A 113 -11.27 0.67 -4.38
N LEU A 114 -12.26 1.55 -4.51
CA LEU A 114 -13.47 1.52 -3.68
C LEU A 114 -14.43 0.38 -4.09
N SER A 115 -14.46 0.01 -5.37
CA SER A 115 -15.34 -1.06 -5.88
C SER A 115 -14.73 -2.45 -5.75
N PHE A 116 -13.43 -2.58 -6.05
CA PHE A 116 -12.75 -3.86 -6.24
C PHE A 116 -11.61 -4.12 -5.27
N SER A 117 -11.37 -3.24 -4.30
CA SER A 117 -10.26 -3.33 -3.35
C SER A 117 -8.88 -2.99 -3.89
N PHE A 118 -8.66 -2.80 -5.20
CA PHE A 118 -7.35 -2.53 -5.77
C PHE A 118 -7.41 -1.53 -6.92
N PHE A 119 -6.28 -0.89 -7.21
CA PHE A 119 -6.14 -0.02 -8.36
C PHE A 119 -5.76 -0.80 -9.62
N ARG A 120 -6.30 -0.38 -10.77
CA ARG A 120 -5.88 -0.93 -12.07
C ARG A 120 -4.62 -0.21 -12.55
N THR A 121 -3.51 -0.93 -12.71
CA THR A 121 -2.18 -0.37 -13.09
C THR A 121 -2.23 0.52 -14.33
N ASN A 122 -2.92 0.08 -15.39
CA ASN A 122 -3.04 0.88 -16.63
C ASN A 122 -3.83 2.18 -16.41
N SER A 123 -4.86 2.15 -15.56
CA SER A 123 -5.63 3.36 -15.22
C SER A 123 -4.81 4.28 -14.32
N MET A 124 -4.05 3.76 -13.34
CA MET A 124 -3.17 4.56 -12.48
C MET A 124 -2.09 5.30 -13.26
N ALA A 125 -1.45 4.63 -14.23
CA ALA A 125 -0.39 5.24 -15.02
C ALA A 125 -0.88 6.44 -15.86
N VAL A 126 -2.17 6.45 -16.24
CA VAL A 126 -2.81 7.55 -16.98
C VAL A 126 -3.30 8.63 -16.01
N ASP A 127 -4.04 8.24 -14.99
CA ASP A 127 -4.68 9.18 -14.06
C ASP A 127 -3.65 10.00 -13.27
N LEU A 128 -2.59 9.36 -12.77
CA LEU A 128 -1.61 9.97 -11.86
C LEU A 128 -0.47 10.70 -12.56
N LYS A 129 -0.53 10.78 -13.90
CA LYS A 129 0.33 11.63 -14.72
C LYS A 129 -0.44 12.81 -15.34
N SER A 130 -1.71 12.97 -15.01
CA SER A 130 -2.52 14.10 -15.46
C SER A 130 -2.12 15.38 -14.74
N LEU A 131 -2.39 16.54 -15.36
CA LEU A 131 -2.19 17.84 -14.72
C LEU A 131 -3.11 18.01 -13.50
N GLU A 132 -4.27 17.34 -13.56
CA GLU A 132 -5.33 17.42 -12.58
C GLU A 132 -5.04 16.61 -11.32
N LEU A 133 -4.37 15.44 -11.44
CA LEU A 133 -3.99 14.59 -10.32
C LEU A 133 -2.50 14.28 -10.40
N ASP A 134 -1.71 15.23 -9.90
CA ASP A 134 -0.24 15.19 -9.90
C ASP A 134 0.29 14.14 -8.91
N GLY A 135 0.56 12.94 -9.41
CA GLY A 135 1.24 11.86 -8.69
C GLY A 135 0.42 11.19 -7.59
N ALA A 136 1.11 10.36 -6.79
CA ALA A 136 0.52 9.55 -5.73
C ALA A 136 0.15 10.36 -4.47
N LEU A 137 0.87 11.45 -4.19
CA LEU A 137 0.74 12.22 -2.96
C LEU A 137 -0.70 12.74 -2.69
N PRO A 138 -1.42 13.36 -3.65
CA PRO A 138 -2.80 13.79 -3.41
C PRO A 138 -3.73 12.66 -2.95
N LEU A 139 -3.60 11.45 -3.50
CA LEU A 139 -4.39 10.30 -3.10
C LEU A 139 -3.97 9.75 -1.73
N ILE A 140 -2.67 9.69 -1.44
CA ILE A 140 -2.17 9.28 -0.11
C ILE A 140 -2.70 10.24 0.97
N MET A 141 -2.70 11.56 0.71
CA MET A 141 -3.27 12.56 1.62
C MET A 141 -4.76 12.36 1.84
N LEU A 142 -5.50 12.08 0.76
CA LEU A 142 -6.93 11.78 0.84
C LEU A 142 -7.19 10.51 1.68
N PHE A 143 -6.40 9.46 1.49
CA PHE A 143 -6.54 8.22 2.26
C PHE A 143 -6.16 8.38 3.72
N ALA A 144 -5.13 9.17 4.05
CA ALA A 144 -4.82 9.53 5.42
C ALA A 144 -6.03 10.20 6.09
N ALA A 145 -6.62 11.21 5.43
CA ALA A 145 -7.82 11.88 5.93
C ALA A 145 -9.02 10.93 6.08
N ARG A 146 -9.23 10.03 5.11
CA ARG A 146 -10.34 9.05 5.10
C ARG A 146 -10.13 7.85 6.04
N THR A 147 -8.93 7.69 6.58
CA THR A 147 -8.61 6.73 7.65
C THR A 147 -8.45 7.43 9.01
N ASN A 148 -9.03 8.62 9.17
CA ASN A 148 -9.05 9.40 10.40
C ASN A 148 -7.66 9.81 10.91
N HIS A 149 -6.71 10.03 10.00
CA HIS A 149 -5.40 10.59 10.31
C HIS A 149 -5.36 12.08 9.97
N LEU A 150 -4.80 12.87 10.88
CA LEU A 150 -4.43 14.26 10.62
C LEU A 150 -3.02 14.30 10.04
N ILE A 151 -2.85 14.89 8.86
CA ILE A 151 -1.52 15.17 8.30
C ILE A 151 -0.96 16.40 9.01
N THR A 152 0.20 16.25 9.63
CA THR A 152 0.88 17.34 10.37
C THR A 152 2.06 17.91 9.61
N ASP A 153 2.64 17.15 8.68
CA ASP A 153 3.82 17.55 7.93
C ASP A 153 3.94 16.74 6.64
N VAL A 154 4.47 17.35 5.58
CA VAL A 154 4.76 16.72 4.29
C VAL A 154 6.14 17.19 3.83
N GLN A 155 7.06 16.26 3.66
CA GLN A 155 8.45 16.54 3.28
C GLN A 155 8.81 15.74 2.03
N HIS A 156 9.18 16.43 0.94
CA HIS A 156 9.73 15.77 -0.23
C HIS A 156 11.15 15.31 0.06
N LEU A 157 11.46 14.09 -0.37
CA LEU A 157 12.71 13.40 -0.11
C LEU A 157 13.31 12.83 -1.39
N ARG A 158 14.59 12.51 -1.32
CA ARG A 158 15.34 11.72 -2.29
C ARG A 158 16.03 10.59 -1.56
N LEU A 159 15.95 9.38 -2.09
CA LEU A 159 16.72 8.25 -1.57
C LEU A 159 18.04 8.12 -2.33
N SER A 160 19.14 8.18 -1.60
CA SER A 160 20.49 8.07 -2.15
C SER A 160 20.80 6.64 -2.63
N ARG A 161 21.83 6.49 -3.48
CA ARG A 161 22.33 5.16 -3.91
C ARG A 161 22.87 4.31 -2.75
N LYS A 162 23.10 4.91 -1.58
CA LYS A 162 23.48 4.23 -0.32
C LYS A 162 22.27 3.86 0.55
N GLY A 163 21.05 4.23 0.13
CA GLY A 163 19.83 4.00 0.92
C GLY A 163 19.61 5.04 2.03
N GLU A 164 20.16 6.24 1.89
CA GLU A 164 19.99 7.34 2.86
C GLU A 164 18.90 8.31 2.40
N LEU A 165 18.12 8.84 3.36
CA LEU A 165 17.11 9.86 3.08
C LEU A 165 17.76 11.24 3.02
N LEU A 166 17.59 11.93 1.89
CA LEU A 166 18.03 13.30 1.68
C LEU A 166 16.79 14.20 1.52
N PRO A 167 16.76 15.40 2.11
CA PRO A 167 15.77 16.42 1.76
C PRO A 167 15.78 16.69 0.25
N ALA A 168 14.61 16.89 -0.37
CA ALA A 168 14.57 17.18 -1.81
C ALA A 168 15.30 18.49 -2.16
N ASP A 169 15.23 19.48 -1.28
CA ASP A 169 15.79 20.82 -1.49
C ASP A 169 17.32 20.87 -1.33
N SER A 170 17.95 19.81 -0.80
CA SER A 170 19.41 19.73 -0.61
C SER A 170 20.12 19.07 -1.79
N VAL A 171 19.43 18.83 -2.91
CA VAL A 171 19.97 18.15 -4.09
C VAL A 171 20.04 19.15 -5.24
N ASP A 172 21.25 19.50 -5.66
CA ASP A 172 21.46 20.32 -6.85
C ASP A 172 20.94 19.61 -8.10
N ASN A 173 20.32 20.35 -9.02
CA ASN A 173 19.81 19.89 -10.32
C ASN A 173 20.93 19.48 -11.29
N THR A 174 21.72 18.48 -10.89
CA THR A 174 22.82 17.89 -11.66
C THR A 174 22.39 16.53 -12.22
N ALA A 175 23.15 15.99 -13.17
CA ALA A 175 22.92 14.63 -13.69
C ALA A 175 22.92 13.55 -12.58
N ALA A 176 23.58 13.81 -11.44
CA ALA A 176 23.57 12.93 -10.28
C ALA A 176 22.18 12.83 -9.61
N ALA A 177 21.38 13.90 -9.66
CA ALA A 177 20.02 13.93 -9.11
C ALA A 177 19.08 12.91 -9.79
N ASN A 178 19.29 12.62 -11.08
CA ASN A 178 18.52 11.63 -11.84
C ASN A 178 18.73 10.18 -11.36
N THR A 179 19.77 9.93 -10.55
CA THR A 179 20.05 8.60 -9.98
C THR A 179 19.44 8.40 -8.60
N LEU A 180 18.93 9.47 -7.98
CA LEU A 180 18.25 9.43 -6.69
C LEU A 180 16.79 9.06 -6.89
N ILE A 181 16.23 8.28 -5.97
CA ILE A 181 14.84 7.85 -6.07
C ILE A 181 13.94 8.90 -5.44
N PRO A 182 12.96 9.47 -6.17
CA PRO A 182 12.00 10.40 -5.60
C PRO A 182 11.16 9.75 -4.49
N GLY A 183 10.94 10.49 -3.40
CA GLY A 183 10.01 10.08 -2.36
C GLY A 183 9.36 11.25 -1.61
N VAL A 184 8.48 10.92 -0.70
CA VAL A 184 7.84 11.85 0.24
C VAL A 184 7.63 11.17 1.58
N LEU A 185 7.82 11.94 2.66
CA LEU A 185 7.44 11.57 4.02
C LEU A 185 6.24 12.41 4.44
N LEU A 186 5.16 11.75 4.84
CA LEU A 186 4.06 12.36 5.56
C LEU A 186 4.17 11.99 7.04
N LYS A 187 4.11 13.00 7.93
CA LYS A 187 3.87 12.77 9.35
C LYS A 187 2.39 12.91 9.62
N LEU A 188 1.85 11.93 10.30
CA LEU A 188 0.43 11.81 10.61
C LEU A 188 0.23 11.72 12.13
N ARG A 189 -0.95 12.11 12.57
CA ARG A 189 -1.47 11.85 13.92
C ARG A 189 -2.78 11.07 13.82
N SER A 190 -2.86 9.92 14.47
CA SER A 190 -4.10 9.14 14.55
C SER A 190 -5.16 9.86 15.39
N SER A 191 -6.41 9.41 15.31
CA SER A 191 -7.49 9.86 16.20
C SER A 191 -7.20 9.62 17.68
N SER A 192 -6.38 8.61 18.01
CA SER A 192 -5.88 8.32 19.35
C SER A 192 -4.67 9.17 19.78
N GLY A 193 -4.21 10.09 18.92
CA GLY A 193 -3.10 11.00 19.22
C GLY A 193 -1.70 10.44 18.92
N HIS A 194 -1.58 9.18 18.50
CA HIS A 194 -0.28 8.58 18.17
C HIS A 194 0.29 9.13 16.86
N GLU A 195 1.59 9.37 16.86
CA GLU A 195 2.32 9.78 15.66
C GLU A 195 2.59 8.59 14.74
N LYS A 196 2.45 8.81 13.43
CA LYS A 196 2.73 7.82 12.39
C LYS A 196 3.52 8.46 11.25
N LYS A 197 4.30 7.65 10.54
CA LYS A 197 5.05 8.06 9.36
C LYS A 197 4.60 7.27 8.14
N VAL A 198 4.41 7.95 7.02
CA VAL A 198 4.17 7.31 5.72
C VAL A 198 5.24 7.77 4.77
N TYR A 199 6.05 6.83 4.31
CA TYR A 199 7.03 7.01 3.25
C TYR A 199 6.43 6.49 1.96
N TYR A 200 6.53 7.26 0.89
CA TYR A 200 6.24 6.78 -0.46
C TYR A 200 7.48 6.99 -1.33
N PHE A 201 7.91 5.95 -2.05
CA PHE A 201 8.98 6.03 -3.04
C PHE A 201 8.47 5.68 -4.43
N SER A 202 8.79 6.52 -5.40
CA SER A 202 8.53 6.28 -6.82
C SER A 202 9.67 5.46 -7.42
N ALA A 203 9.58 4.13 -7.37
CA ALA A 203 10.65 3.23 -7.77
C ALA A 203 10.13 1.97 -8.49
N ASP A 204 10.83 1.56 -9.55
CA ASP A 204 10.69 0.23 -10.14
C ASP A 204 11.60 -0.76 -9.39
N LEU A 205 10.98 -1.82 -8.87
CA LEU A 205 11.65 -2.87 -8.09
C LEU A 205 12.06 -4.09 -8.93
N SER A 206 12.02 -3.99 -10.26
CA SER A 206 12.62 -4.97 -11.15
C SER A 206 14.12 -5.10 -10.88
N ASP A 207 14.66 -6.31 -11.03
CA ASP A 207 16.07 -6.59 -10.74
C ASP A 207 17.02 -5.75 -11.61
N TRP A 208 16.57 -5.39 -12.82
CA TRP A 208 17.24 -4.49 -13.77
C TRP A 208 17.29 -3.07 -13.24
N LYS A 209 16.15 -2.48 -12.85
CA LYS A 209 16.15 -1.10 -12.33
C LYS A 209 16.89 -0.99 -11.01
N LEU A 210 16.75 -2.00 -10.14
CA LEU A 210 17.51 -2.09 -8.90
C LEU A 210 19.02 -2.12 -9.14
N ALA A 211 19.51 -2.71 -10.24
CA ALA A 211 20.94 -2.65 -10.56
C ALA A 211 21.42 -1.22 -10.86
N GLN A 212 20.58 -0.40 -11.52
CA GLN A 212 20.92 0.98 -11.84
C GLN A 212 20.94 1.87 -10.59
N THR A 213 19.99 1.66 -9.67
CA THR A 213 19.87 2.44 -8.43
C THR A 213 20.74 1.92 -7.29
N ASN A 214 21.62 0.95 -7.55
CA ASN A 214 22.44 0.27 -6.52
C ASN A 214 21.59 -0.36 -5.41
N GLY A 215 20.37 -0.80 -5.74
CA GLY A 215 19.44 -1.41 -4.80
C GLY A 215 19.02 -0.48 -3.67
N ALA A 216 19.08 0.85 -3.85
CA ALA A 216 18.86 1.86 -2.82
C ALA A 216 17.63 1.59 -1.92
N VAL A 217 16.47 1.29 -2.51
CA VAL A 217 15.25 0.95 -1.74
C VAL A 217 15.47 -0.29 -0.88
N LEU A 218 16.11 -1.33 -1.41
CA LEU A 218 16.37 -2.54 -0.64
C LEU A 218 17.33 -2.28 0.52
N THR A 219 18.36 -1.45 0.30
CA THR A 219 19.30 -1.04 1.34
C THR A 219 18.61 -0.26 2.44
N TYR A 220 17.75 0.71 2.08
CA TYR A 220 16.94 1.44 3.06
C TYR A 220 16.05 0.51 3.88
N MET A 221 15.36 -0.43 3.23
CA MET A 221 14.48 -1.37 3.92
C MET A 221 15.23 -2.30 4.89
N ARG A 222 16.47 -2.69 4.60
CA ARG A 222 17.30 -3.48 5.53
C ARG A 222 17.60 -2.74 6.84
N ASN A 223 17.62 -1.40 6.81
CA ASN A 223 17.90 -0.57 7.98
C ASN A 223 16.65 -0.33 8.86
N LEU A 224 15.46 -0.78 8.45
CA LEU A 224 14.19 -0.57 9.16
C LEU A 224 13.71 -1.79 9.95
N GLY A 225 14.50 -2.87 9.99
CA GLY A 225 14.03 -4.19 10.44
C GLY A 225 13.61 -4.29 11.91
N PRO A 226 12.90 -5.37 12.30
CA PRO A 226 12.20 -6.34 11.45
C PRO A 226 10.87 -5.80 10.90
N LEU A 227 10.48 -6.27 9.70
CA LEU A 227 9.32 -5.76 8.94
C LEU A 227 8.09 -6.68 9.00
N THR A 228 6.90 -6.08 8.85
CA THR A 228 5.70 -6.74 8.33
C THR A 228 5.58 -6.38 6.86
N THR A 229 5.59 -7.37 5.96
CA THR A 229 5.34 -7.10 4.54
C THR A 229 3.88 -7.34 4.22
N TYR A 230 3.26 -6.39 3.52
CA TYR A 230 1.92 -6.51 2.95
C TYR A 230 2.00 -6.49 1.42
N VAL A 231 1.31 -7.41 0.76
CA VAL A 231 1.24 -7.46 -0.71
C VAL A 231 -0.18 -7.77 -1.14
N LYS A 232 -0.69 -7.03 -2.12
CA LYS A 232 -2.01 -7.27 -2.67
C LYS A 232 -2.06 -6.79 -4.12
N SER A 233 -2.67 -7.59 -4.98
CA SER A 233 -2.86 -7.32 -6.41
C SER A 233 -1.57 -6.88 -7.12
N ALA A 234 -0.47 -7.58 -6.85
CA ALA A 234 0.88 -7.20 -7.27
C ALA A 234 1.27 -7.81 -8.63
N THR A 235 0.32 -8.03 -9.54
CA THR A 235 0.54 -8.52 -10.92
C THR A 235 1.44 -9.77 -10.99
N TYR A 236 1.44 -10.59 -9.94
CA TYR A 236 2.30 -11.78 -9.79
C TYR A 236 3.78 -11.46 -10.03
N LEU A 237 4.22 -10.23 -9.75
CA LEU A 237 5.57 -9.76 -10.10
C LEU A 237 6.64 -10.64 -9.46
N MET A 238 6.47 -10.98 -8.19
CA MET A 238 7.41 -11.82 -7.44
C MET A 238 7.33 -13.31 -7.77
N HIS A 239 6.47 -13.75 -8.70
CA HIS A 239 6.57 -15.08 -9.30
C HIS A 239 7.66 -15.13 -10.37
N LYS A 240 8.02 -13.98 -10.94
CA LYS A 240 8.96 -13.86 -12.04
C LYS A 240 10.41 -13.89 -11.53
N PRO A 241 11.36 -14.42 -12.32
CA PRO A 241 12.77 -14.48 -11.92
C PRO A 241 13.40 -13.09 -11.79
N TYR A 242 12.96 -12.10 -12.58
CA TYR A 242 13.50 -10.73 -12.60
C TYR A 242 12.91 -9.77 -11.55
N PHE A 243 12.21 -10.31 -10.54
CA PHE A 243 11.84 -9.61 -9.31
C PHE A 243 12.40 -10.35 -8.08
N SER A 244 13.53 -11.05 -8.27
CA SER A 244 14.11 -11.90 -7.23
C SER A 244 14.68 -11.10 -6.07
N LYS A 245 15.27 -9.93 -6.30
CA LYS A 245 15.96 -9.16 -5.26
C LYS A 245 14.98 -8.64 -4.20
N VAL A 246 13.85 -8.08 -4.63
CA VAL A 246 12.79 -7.63 -3.71
C VAL A 246 12.11 -8.80 -3.00
N ARG A 247 11.87 -9.92 -3.71
CA ARG A 247 11.34 -11.15 -3.09
C ARG A 247 12.27 -11.66 -2.00
N ASN A 248 13.57 -11.73 -2.26
CA ASN A 248 14.55 -12.22 -1.30
C ASN A 248 14.66 -11.30 -0.09
N LEU A 249 14.68 -9.98 -0.29
CA LEU A 249 14.61 -9.01 0.81
C LEU A 249 13.41 -9.29 1.73
N ILE A 250 12.22 -9.50 1.16
CA ILE A 250 11.00 -9.77 1.94
C ILE A 250 11.17 -11.04 2.77
N LEU A 251 11.65 -12.14 2.17
CA LEU A 251 11.87 -13.41 2.86
C LEU A 251 12.96 -13.32 3.95
N GLU A 252 13.99 -12.49 3.73
CA GLU A 252 15.08 -12.25 4.68
C GLU A 252 14.63 -11.42 5.88
N GLN A 253 13.99 -10.27 5.62
CA GLN A 253 13.77 -9.21 6.63
C GLN A 253 12.40 -9.26 7.31
N SER A 254 11.41 -9.93 6.72
CA SER A 254 10.05 -9.90 7.26
C SER A 254 9.87 -10.92 8.38
N ARG A 255 9.26 -10.49 9.49
CA ARG A 255 8.70 -11.37 10.53
C ARG A 255 7.42 -12.03 10.05
N CYS A 256 6.63 -11.30 9.28
CA CYS A 256 5.44 -11.82 8.63
C CYS A 256 5.23 -11.20 7.26
N VAL A 257 4.60 -11.98 6.38
CA VAL A 257 4.15 -11.56 5.05
C VAL A 257 2.67 -11.86 4.98
N LEU A 258 1.84 -10.82 4.85
CA LEU A 258 0.42 -10.95 4.54
C LEU A 258 0.22 -10.67 3.05
N GLN A 259 -0.29 -11.64 2.30
CA GLN A 259 -0.44 -11.49 0.86
C GLN A 259 -1.64 -12.24 0.28
N ASP A 260 -2.16 -11.79 -0.85
CA ASP A 260 -2.98 -12.65 -1.72
C ASP A 260 -2.10 -13.57 -2.58
N ASP A 261 -2.72 -14.34 -3.49
CA ASP A 261 -2.01 -15.29 -4.36
C ASP A 261 -1.08 -14.62 -5.40
N SER A 262 -1.23 -13.31 -5.62
CA SER A 262 -0.38 -12.51 -6.50
C SER A 262 0.93 -12.04 -5.87
N GLY A 263 1.14 -12.32 -4.58
CA GLY A 263 2.39 -12.04 -3.87
C GLY A 263 3.54 -13.00 -4.23
N ILE A 264 4.33 -13.39 -3.24
CA ILE A 264 5.42 -14.38 -3.41
C ILE A 264 4.80 -15.77 -3.61
N ALA A 265 5.19 -16.47 -4.66
CA ALA A 265 4.77 -17.86 -4.86
C ALA A 265 5.20 -18.76 -3.70
N MET A 266 4.34 -19.68 -3.24
CA MET A 266 4.59 -20.56 -2.10
C MET A 266 5.90 -21.33 -2.21
N LYS A 267 6.29 -21.73 -3.43
CA LYS A 267 7.55 -22.46 -3.70
C LYS A 267 8.82 -21.73 -3.25
N TYR A 268 8.77 -20.41 -3.03
CA TYR A 268 9.92 -19.63 -2.57
C TYR A 268 10.04 -19.57 -1.05
N PHE A 269 8.99 -19.93 -0.31
CA PHE A 269 9.06 -20.01 1.14
C PHE A 269 9.62 -21.37 1.55
N LYS A 270 10.69 -21.39 2.35
CA LYS A 270 11.22 -22.61 2.94
C LYS A 270 10.28 -23.11 4.04
N PRO A 271 9.71 -24.33 3.96
CA PRO A 271 8.73 -24.81 4.94
C PRO A 271 9.22 -24.81 6.40
N ASP A 272 10.52 -25.00 6.60
CA ASP A 272 11.15 -25.03 7.93
C ASP A 272 11.33 -23.65 8.56
N ASP A 273 11.32 -22.59 7.73
CA ASP A 273 11.47 -21.21 8.19
C ASP A 273 10.12 -20.52 8.44
N TRP A 274 9.03 -21.06 7.86
CA TRP A 274 7.74 -20.36 7.81
C TRP A 274 6.58 -21.21 8.33
N ARG A 275 5.63 -20.55 8.97
CA ARG A 275 4.31 -21.07 9.32
C ARG A 275 3.26 -20.32 8.52
N PHE A 276 2.33 -21.05 7.89
CA PHE A 276 1.28 -20.46 7.08
C PHE A 276 -0.07 -20.53 7.78
N VAL A 277 -0.83 -19.44 7.67
CA VAL A 277 -2.26 -19.39 7.95
C VAL A 277 -2.98 -18.94 6.69
N HIS A 278 -3.95 -19.72 6.24
CA HIS A 278 -4.75 -19.45 5.05
C HIS A 278 -6.10 -18.86 5.46
N TYR A 279 -6.62 -17.92 4.68
CA TYR A 279 -7.91 -17.28 4.90
C TYR A 279 -8.73 -17.23 3.62
N GLY A 280 -10.03 -17.50 3.74
CA GLY A 280 -10.98 -17.40 2.64
C GLY A 280 -10.89 -18.59 1.69
N THR A 281 -11.03 -18.32 0.40
CA THR A 281 -11.16 -19.33 -0.66
C THR A 281 -10.14 -19.09 -1.75
N TYR A 282 -9.40 -20.12 -2.15
CA TYR A 282 -8.57 -20.09 -3.35
C TYR A 282 -9.07 -21.14 -4.35
N ARG A 283 -9.38 -20.70 -5.57
CA ARG A 283 -9.74 -21.59 -6.69
C ARG A 283 -8.63 -21.62 -7.73
N LYS A 284 -8.33 -20.46 -8.29
CA LYS A 284 -7.27 -20.20 -9.28
C LYS A 284 -7.12 -18.69 -9.50
N PRO A 285 -6.00 -18.24 -10.10
CA PRO A 285 -5.88 -16.86 -10.57
C PRO A 285 -6.99 -16.51 -11.57
N ILE A 286 -7.28 -15.21 -11.71
CA ILE A 286 -8.14 -14.71 -12.79
C ILE A 286 -7.56 -15.09 -14.17
N PRO A 287 -8.37 -15.15 -15.25
CA PRO A 287 -7.92 -15.66 -16.55
C PRO A 287 -6.61 -15.04 -17.08
N MET A 288 -6.44 -13.72 -16.88
CA MET A 288 -5.22 -12.99 -17.27
C MET A 288 -3.94 -13.50 -16.60
N PHE A 289 -4.05 -14.13 -15.42
CA PHE A 289 -2.93 -14.63 -14.62
C PHE A 289 -2.97 -16.15 -14.43
N ALA A 290 -3.73 -16.88 -15.26
CA ALA A 290 -3.92 -18.33 -15.12
C ALA A 290 -2.58 -19.11 -15.09
N MET A 291 -1.56 -18.63 -15.80
CA MET A 291 -0.21 -19.21 -15.83
C MET A 291 0.51 -19.23 -14.48
N TYR A 292 0.07 -18.43 -13.50
CA TYR A 292 0.63 -18.38 -12.13
C TYR A 292 -0.14 -19.25 -11.13
N TYR A 293 -0.92 -20.20 -11.63
CA TYR A 293 -1.59 -21.19 -10.79
C TYR A 293 -0.57 -21.96 -9.93
N GLN A 294 -0.92 -22.21 -8.67
CA GLN A 294 -0.06 -22.87 -7.69
C GLN A 294 -0.74 -24.13 -7.15
N PRO A 295 -0.36 -25.34 -7.60
CA PRO A 295 -0.93 -26.59 -7.08
C PRO A 295 -0.82 -26.72 -5.56
N ALA A 296 0.32 -26.30 -4.99
CA ALA A 296 0.53 -26.30 -3.55
C ALA A 296 -0.44 -25.39 -2.78
N LEU A 297 -0.83 -24.24 -3.37
CA LEU A 297 -1.80 -23.34 -2.77
C LEU A 297 -3.21 -23.95 -2.82
N THR A 298 -3.59 -24.59 -3.94
CA THR A 298 -4.85 -25.35 -4.03
C THR A 298 -4.92 -26.44 -2.97
N ALA A 299 -3.86 -27.24 -2.83
CA ALA A 299 -3.80 -28.29 -1.81
C ALA A 299 -3.95 -27.72 -0.39
N ALA A 300 -3.29 -26.59 -0.10
CA ALA A 300 -3.39 -25.94 1.21
C ALA A 300 -4.80 -25.40 1.53
N TYR A 301 -5.56 -24.94 0.53
CA TYR A 301 -6.94 -24.49 0.73
C TYR A 301 -7.97 -25.63 0.77
N GLN A 302 -7.60 -26.82 0.29
CA GLN A 302 -8.43 -28.03 0.35
C GLN A 302 -8.11 -28.92 1.57
N ASP A 303 -7.11 -28.56 2.37
CA ASP A 303 -6.72 -29.30 3.57
C ASP A 303 -7.88 -29.35 4.59
N THR A 304 -8.34 -30.56 4.91
CA THR A 304 -9.46 -30.80 5.84
C THR A 304 -9.03 -30.76 7.31
N ILE A 305 -7.74 -30.88 7.59
CA ILE A 305 -7.15 -30.84 8.93
C ILE A 305 -6.79 -29.39 9.28
N ARG A 306 -6.09 -28.69 8.38
CA ARG A 306 -5.67 -27.29 8.54
C ARG A 306 -6.49 -26.35 7.65
N LYS A 307 -7.80 -26.36 7.89
CA LYS A 307 -8.76 -25.59 7.08
C LYS A 307 -8.42 -24.09 7.05
N PRO A 308 -8.60 -23.42 5.88
CA PRO A 308 -8.57 -21.97 5.82
C PRO A 308 -9.55 -21.33 6.80
N ARG A 309 -9.11 -20.28 7.47
CA ARG A 309 -9.93 -19.46 8.37
C ARG A 309 -10.87 -18.57 7.56
N PRO A 310 -12.00 -18.09 8.14
CA PRO A 310 -12.89 -17.17 7.45
C PRO A 310 -12.19 -15.86 7.03
N LEU A 311 -12.60 -15.33 5.87
CA LEU A 311 -12.20 -14.00 5.39
C LEU A 311 -13.47 -13.17 5.12
N PRO A 312 -13.86 -12.26 6.03
CA PRO A 312 -15.19 -11.62 5.99
C PRO A 312 -15.30 -10.47 4.97
N PHE A 313 -14.23 -10.18 4.23
CA PHE A 313 -14.15 -9.12 3.23
C PHE A 313 -13.46 -9.64 1.98
N GLY A 314 -13.65 -8.96 0.86
CA GLY A 314 -13.02 -9.32 -0.40
C GLY A 314 -11.73 -8.53 -0.66
N THR A 315 -10.72 -9.14 -1.24
CA THR A 315 -9.41 -8.52 -1.52
C THR A 315 -8.70 -9.21 -2.69
N GLY A 316 -7.64 -8.59 -3.20
CA GLY A 316 -6.88 -9.12 -4.33
C GLY A 316 -7.65 -9.12 -5.65
N TYR A 317 -7.16 -9.85 -6.64
CA TYR A 317 -7.82 -9.91 -7.97
C TYR A 317 -9.17 -10.61 -7.93
N ASN A 318 -9.33 -11.67 -7.13
CA ASN A 318 -10.60 -12.34 -6.87
C ASN A 318 -11.39 -11.64 -5.76
N TRP A 319 -11.60 -10.32 -5.90
CA TRP A 319 -12.04 -9.38 -4.86
C TRP A 319 -13.42 -9.61 -4.24
N ARG A 320 -14.20 -10.59 -4.69
CA ARG A 320 -15.54 -10.86 -4.13
C ARG A 320 -15.40 -11.59 -2.80
N VAL A 321 -16.26 -11.22 -1.85
CA VAL A 321 -16.39 -11.98 -0.58
C VAL A 321 -16.66 -13.44 -0.91
N ASN A 322 -15.97 -14.36 -0.23
CA ASN A 322 -15.98 -15.82 -0.45
C ASN A 322 -15.23 -16.34 -1.69
N ASP A 323 -14.70 -15.47 -2.55
CA ASP A 323 -13.79 -15.86 -3.64
C ASP A 323 -12.35 -15.35 -3.43
N SER A 324 -12.15 -14.45 -2.46
CA SER A 324 -10.85 -13.90 -2.11
C SER A 324 -10.06 -14.83 -1.19
N ASN A 325 -8.74 -14.75 -1.30
CA ASN A 325 -7.80 -15.48 -0.47
C ASN A 325 -6.79 -14.54 0.19
N LEU A 326 -6.33 -14.88 1.39
CA LEU A 326 -5.14 -14.30 2.00
C LEU A 326 -4.27 -15.40 2.60
N LEU A 327 -2.97 -15.25 2.47
CA LEU A 327 -1.93 -16.05 3.09
C LEU A 327 -1.15 -15.18 4.06
N LEU A 328 -1.14 -15.59 5.33
CA LEU A 328 -0.25 -15.04 6.33
C LEU A 328 0.91 -16.01 6.55
N ALA A 329 2.07 -15.68 6.03
CA ALA A 329 3.32 -16.39 6.30
C ALA A 329 4.00 -15.73 7.50
N GLN A 330 4.27 -16.49 8.55
CA GLN A 330 4.94 -16.03 9.76
C GLN A 330 6.28 -16.76 9.89
N LYS A 331 7.36 -16.00 10.06
CA LYS A 331 8.68 -16.58 10.26
C LYS A 331 8.67 -17.31 11.59
N ARG A 332 9.07 -18.57 11.59
CA ARG A 332 9.24 -19.34 12.83
C ARG A 332 10.34 -18.65 13.64
N ASN A 333 10.13 -18.46 14.93
CA ASN A 333 11.17 -17.92 15.79
C ASN A 333 12.37 -18.86 15.70
N GLN A 334 13.49 -18.38 15.15
CA GLN A 334 14.75 -19.06 15.37
C GLN A 334 15.04 -18.98 16.88
N PRO A 335 15.45 -20.09 17.53
CA PRO A 335 16.06 -19.98 18.84
C PRO A 335 17.17 -18.93 18.72
N LYS A 336 17.25 -18.00 19.67
CA LYS A 336 18.42 -17.13 19.78
C LYS A 336 19.60 -18.08 19.99
N THR A 337 20.44 -18.26 18.98
CA THR A 337 21.74 -18.92 19.10
C THR A 337 22.66 -18.10 19.99
#